data_AF-A0AA35TL74-F1
#
_entry.id   AF-A0AA35TL74-F1
#
_cell.length_a   1.000
_cell.length_b   1.000
_cell.length_c   1.000
_cell.angle_alpha   90.00
_cell.angle_beta   90.00
_cell.angle_gamma   90.00
#
_symmetry.space_group_name_H-M   'P 1'
#
loop_
_entity.id
_entity.type
_entity.pdbx_description
1 polymer ?
#
loop_
_entity_poly.entity_id
_entity_poly.type
_entity_poly.pdbx_seq_one_letter_code
_entity_poly.pdbx_strand_id
1 'polypeptide(L)'
;MDLSGSQASDLDSLKSLSNSITDELESISSQFTIGFGSFVDKIAYPFASTLQNGSDYLTRHLGNMVIECANGRASCGPTYVYRHHLPLTSDSGQLSEVLDNVTIRGNLDVPEATLEALLQSVVCLDEVGWRNGSLRIVMVLTDAGFKTALDGRAAALVTRNDGECHLEPEEGFYDYSRGPEQDFPSIYQVREKLIENDIITIFAVAEDVVRNRISTDNIVYRELAEEIGRSRAFVQTIANDSADIVSVIRMAYESVTRDIVVDSVSGLTIGIAPVLNCNLTSDGRGCANVAIEDLVSFNVTVTMDQCLKDMQTRLLPLPGFGNVELTLVPICECNCSSQMISNHTSCNGTGSLVCGACDCSE
;
A
#
# COMPACT_ATOMS: atom_id res chain seq x y z
N MET A 1 -5.44 -10.61 -4.96
CA MET A 1 -5.09 -11.33 -6.19
C MET A 1 -5.91 -10.78 -7.34
N ASP A 2 -5.24 -10.46 -8.44
CA ASP A 2 -5.89 -10.18 -9.71
C ASP A 2 -6.59 -11.44 -10.24
N LEU A 3 -7.88 -11.33 -10.57
CA LEU A 3 -8.68 -12.41 -11.15
C LEU A 3 -9.17 -12.07 -12.56
N SER A 4 -8.47 -11.18 -13.26
CA SER A 4 -8.64 -10.93 -14.69
C SER A 4 -8.37 -12.20 -15.51
N GLY A 5 -8.74 -12.17 -16.79
CA GLY A 5 -8.79 -13.35 -17.65
C GLY A 5 -7.45 -14.08 -17.83
N SER A 6 -6.33 -13.39 -17.65
CA SER A 6 -4.98 -13.95 -17.78
C SER A 6 -4.57 -14.80 -16.58
N GLN A 7 -5.14 -14.54 -15.40
CA GLN A 7 -4.72 -15.13 -14.11
C GLN A 7 -5.29 -16.51 -13.82
N ALA A 8 -5.81 -17.21 -14.84
CA ALA A 8 -6.43 -18.51 -14.69
C ALA A 8 -5.45 -19.59 -14.20
N SER A 9 -4.24 -19.63 -14.77
CA SER A 9 -3.17 -20.54 -14.34
C SER A 9 -2.72 -20.27 -12.91
N ASP A 10 -2.59 -19.00 -12.57
CA ASP A 10 -2.14 -18.52 -11.26
C ASP A 10 -3.13 -18.92 -10.18
N LEU A 11 -4.43 -18.79 -10.46
CA LEU A 11 -5.48 -19.23 -9.55
C LEU A 11 -5.44 -20.75 -9.33
N ASP A 12 -5.23 -21.53 -10.38
CA ASP A 12 -5.09 -23.00 -10.26
C ASP A 12 -3.88 -23.37 -9.37
N SER A 13 -2.76 -22.68 -9.55
CA SER A 13 -1.57 -22.87 -8.70
C SER A 13 -1.83 -22.48 -7.25
N LEU A 14 -2.45 -21.33 -6.98
CA LEU A 14 -2.79 -20.92 -5.61
C LEU A 14 -3.72 -21.93 -4.93
N LYS A 15 -4.74 -22.44 -5.64
CA LYS A 15 -5.62 -23.51 -5.11
C LYS A 15 -4.78 -24.73 -4.72
N SER A 16 -3.90 -25.17 -5.60
CA SER A 16 -3.06 -26.36 -5.39
C SER A 16 -2.01 -26.19 -4.27
N LEU A 17 -1.53 -24.97 -4.05
CA LEU A 17 -0.47 -24.63 -3.10
C LEU A 17 -0.99 -24.06 -1.77
N SER A 18 -2.31 -23.91 -1.60
CA SER A 18 -2.95 -23.34 -0.41
C SER A 18 -2.39 -23.88 0.91
N ASN A 19 -2.30 -25.21 1.06
CA ASN A 19 -1.73 -25.83 2.25
C ASN A 19 -0.22 -25.53 2.42
N SER A 20 0.54 -25.52 1.32
CA SER A 20 1.98 -25.21 1.38
C SER A 20 2.24 -23.75 1.73
N ILE A 21 1.36 -22.82 1.32
CA ILE A 21 1.39 -21.41 1.73
C ILE A 21 1.21 -21.31 3.25
N THR A 22 0.23 -22.04 3.81
CA THR A 22 -0.04 -21.98 5.24
C THR A 22 1.07 -22.62 6.06
N ASP A 23 1.61 -23.76 5.61
CA ASP A 23 2.76 -24.42 6.25
C ASP A 23 3.98 -23.50 6.28
N GLU A 24 4.21 -22.76 5.20
CA GLU A 24 5.33 -21.83 5.09
C GLU A 24 5.18 -20.64 6.05
N LEU A 25 3.98 -20.07 6.15
CA LEU A 25 3.70 -18.98 7.10
C LEU A 25 3.81 -19.44 8.56
N GLU A 26 3.34 -20.65 8.87
CA GLU A 26 3.51 -21.29 10.19
C GLU A 26 4.99 -21.44 10.55
N SER A 27 5.83 -21.78 9.57
CA SER A 27 7.28 -21.90 9.77
C SER A 27 7.97 -20.56 10.07
N ILE A 28 7.39 -19.45 9.61
CA ILE A 28 7.94 -18.10 9.78
C ILE A 28 7.48 -17.49 11.12
N SER A 29 6.20 -17.64 11.47
CA SER A 29 5.64 -17.04 12.68
C SER A 29 4.53 -17.89 13.30
N SER A 30 4.64 -18.10 14.61
CA SER A 30 3.66 -18.86 15.40
C SER A 30 2.30 -18.17 15.60
N GLN A 31 2.17 -16.89 15.22
CA GLN A 31 0.94 -16.10 15.38
C GLN A 31 0.50 -15.42 14.09
N PHE A 32 0.77 -16.02 12.93
CA PHE A 32 0.31 -15.47 11.66
C PHE A 32 -1.21 -15.57 11.50
N THR A 33 -1.77 -14.69 10.68
CA THR A 33 -3.16 -14.72 10.22
C THR A 33 -3.14 -14.44 8.73
N ILE A 34 -3.97 -15.12 7.96
CA ILE A 34 -4.08 -14.98 6.51
C ILE A 34 -5.50 -14.62 6.12
N GLY A 35 -5.62 -13.79 5.08
CA GLY A 35 -6.88 -13.35 4.50
C GLY A 35 -6.75 -13.33 2.99
N PHE A 36 -7.88 -13.19 2.30
CA PHE A 36 -7.92 -13.22 0.84
C PHE A 36 -8.86 -12.17 0.29
N GLY A 37 -8.36 -11.41 -0.68
CA GLY A 37 -9.13 -10.46 -1.45
C GLY A 37 -8.73 -10.55 -2.91
N SER A 38 -9.64 -10.13 -3.79
CA SER A 38 -9.45 -10.18 -5.23
C SER A 38 -9.94 -8.92 -5.92
N PHE A 39 -9.41 -8.65 -7.10
CA PHE A 39 -9.80 -7.50 -7.90
C PHE A 39 -9.75 -7.83 -9.39
N VAL A 40 -10.42 -7.00 -10.16
CA VAL A 40 -10.38 -7.00 -11.62
C VAL A 40 -10.35 -5.54 -12.04
N ASP A 41 -11.52 -4.96 -12.32
CA ASP A 41 -11.60 -3.62 -12.86
C ASP A 41 -12.96 -2.94 -12.65
N LYS A 42 -13.03 -1.64 -12.94
CA LYS A 42 -14.26 -0.86 -12.90
C LYS A 42 -15.27 -1.36 -13.93
N ILE A 43 -16.51 -1.50 -13.48
CA ILE A 43 -17.65 -1.96 -14.30
C ILE A 43 -18.17 -0.80 -15.17
N ALA A 44 -17.30 -0.22 -16.00
CA ALA A 44 -17.63 0.90 -16.86
C ALA A 44 -16.84 0.83 -18.18
N TYR A 45 -17.49 1.17 -19.30
CA TYR A 45 -16.82 1.24 -20.60
C TYR A 45 -15.86 2.45 -20.61
N PRO A 46 -14.60 2.33 -21.09
CA PRO A 46 -14.07 1.23 -21.91
C PRO A 46 -13.38 0.09 -21.15
N PHE A 47 -13.36 0.11 -19.82
CA PHE A 47 -12.66 -0.88 -19.00
C PHE A 47 -13.37 -2.23 -19.00
N ALA A 48 -14.69 -2.21 -18.87
CA ALA A 48 -15.53 -3.39 -18.89
C ALA A 48 -16.70 -3.23 -19.86
N SER A 49 -17.21 -4.37 -20.35
CA SER A 49 -18.46 -4.38 -21.12
C SER A 49 -19.64 -4.07 -20.21
N THR A 50 -20.37 -3.00 -20.52
CA THR A 50 -21.61 -2.60 -19.82
C THR A 50 -22.87 -3.17 -20.47
N LEU A 51 -22.72 -4.01 -21.50
CA LEU A 51 -23.83 -4.64 -22.19
C LEU A 51 -24.45 -5.71 -21.28
N GLN A 52 -25.54 -5.37 -20.61
CA GLN A 52 -26.35 -6.35 -19.89
C GLN A 52 -26.92 -7.37 -20.87
N ASN A 53 -26.61 -8.65 -20.64
CA ASN A 53 -27.13 -9.81 -21.38
C ASN A 53 -27.10 -9.67 -22.89
N GLY A 54 -25.94 -9.97 -23.51
CA GLY A 54 -25.77 -10.30 -24.93
C GLY A 54 -26.97 -9.97 -25.81
N SER A 55 -27.27 -8.68 -25.96
CA SER A 55 -28.41 -8.28 -26.78
C SER A 55 -28.12 -8.80 -28.18
N ASP A 56 -29.08 -9.59 -28.66
CA ASP A 56 -29.09 -10.52 -29.80
C ASP A 56 -28.44 -9.97 -31.11
N TYR A 57 -28.20 -8.66 -31.17
CA TYR A 57 -27.58 -7.99 -32.31
C TYR A 57 -26.05 -8.15 -32.37
N LEU A 58 -25.32 -8.02 -31.26
CA LEU A 58 -23.85 -8.15 -31.24
C LEU A 58 -23.40 -9.62 -31.18
N THR A 59 -24.14 -10.46 -30.46
CA THR A 59 -23.93 -11.92 -30.41
C THR A 59 -24.01 -12.55 -31.82
N ARG A 60 -24.86 -12.00 -32.70
CA ARG A 60 -25.03 -12.45 -34.10
C ARG A 60 -24.03 -11.90 -35.11
N HIS A 61 -23.46 -10.71 -34.89
CA HIS A 61 -22.63 -10.03 -35.90
C HIS A 61 -21.14 -9.93 -35.54
N LEU A 62 -20.79 -10.05 -34.26
CA LEU A 62 -19.39 -10.04 -33.81
C LEU A 62 -18.88 -11.42 -33.38
N GLY A 63 -19.76 -12.44 -33.36
CA GLY A 63 -19.43 -13.82 -32.98
C GLY A 63 -19.10 -13.94 -31.50
N ASN A 64 -19.94 -14.61 -30.71
CA ASN A 64 -19.62 -15.06 -29.35
C ASN A 64 -18.75 -14.11 -28.50
N MET A 65 -19.08 -12.81 -28.46
CA MET A 65 -18.57 -11.95 -27.39
C MET A 65 -19.38 -12.20 -26.10
N VAL A 66 -19.52 -13.49 -25.74
CA VAL A 66 -19.27 -13.90 -24.36
C VAL A 66 -17.93 -13.26 -24.02
N ILE A 67 -17.76 -12.69 -22.84
CA ILE A 67 -16.41 -12.35 -22.38
C ILE A 67 -15.69 -13.70 -22.22
N GLU A 68 -15.21 -14.24 -23.34
CA GLU A 68 -14.31 -15.37 -23.39
C GLU A 68 -13.07 -14.82 -22.71
N CYS A 69 -12.83 -15.26 -21.46
CA CYS A 69 -11.50 -15.15 -20.89
C CYS A 69 -10.53 -15.69 -21.95
N ALA A 70 -9.41 -14.99 -22.11
CA ALA A 70 -8.54 -14.91 -23.29
C ALA A 70 -8.11 -16.23 -24.00
N ASN A 71 -8.59 -17.39 -23.55
CA ASN A 71 -8.26 -18.73 -24.02
C ASN A 71 -9.47 -19.57 -24.52
N GLY A 72 -10.62 -18.97 -24.83
CA GLY A 72 -11.75 -19.66 -25.48
C GLY A 72 -12.34 -20.82 -24.66
N ARG A 73 -12.13 -20.83 -23.35
CA ARG A 73 -12.61 -21.84 -22.41
C ARG A 73 -13.32 -21.15 -21.26
N ALA A 74 -14.65 -21.31 -21.25
CA ALA A 74 -15.62 -20.84 -20.27
C ALA A 74 -16.07 -19.37 -20.40
N SER A 75 -17.37 -19.19 -20.14
CA SER A 75 -18.01 -17.89 -19.92
C SER A 75 -17.54 -17.34 -18.59
N CYS A 76 -16.87 -16.19 -18.60
CA CYS A 76 -16.46 -15.54 -17.37
C CYS A 76 -17.62 -14.77 -16.74
N GLY A 77 -17.65 -14.73 -15.40
CA GLY A 77 -18.69 -14.03 -14.64
C GLY A 77 -18.59 -12.50 -14.81
N PRO A 78 -19.60 -11.75 -14.34
CA PRO A 78 -19.55 -10.29 -14.35
C PRO A 78 -18.36 -9.78 -13.53
N THR A 79 -17.65 -8.78 -14.08
CA THR A 79 -16.50 -8.13 -13.43
C THR A 79 -16.91 -7.34 -12.17
N TYR A 80 -15.93 -7.01 -11.34
CA TYR A 80 -16.06 -6.20 -10.13
C TYR A 80 -14.73 -5.52 -9.83
N VAL A 81 -14.75 -4.46 -9.01
CA VAL A 81 -13.55 -3.69 -8.69
C VAL A 81 -12.71 -4.42 -7.65
N TYR A 82 -13.25 -4.62 -6.46
CA TYR A 82 -12.57 -5.33 -5.37
C TYR A 82 -13.57 -6.10 -4.52
N ARG A 83 -13.18 -7.30 -4.11
CA ARG A 83 -13.92 -8.14 -3.16
C ARG A 83 -12.97 -8.65 -2.10
N HIS A 84 -13.35 -8.51 -0.85
CA HIS A 84 -12.67 -9.10 0.28
C HIS A 84 -13.41 -10.37 0.71
N HIS A 85 -12.85 -11.54 0.40
CA HIS A 85 -13.53 -12.83 0.57
C HIS A 85 -13.28 -13.46 1.94
N LEU A 86 -12.09 -13.27 2.49
CA LEU A 86 -11.68 -13.89 3.74
C LEU A 86 -11.00 -12.87 4.65
N PRO A 87 -11.66 -12.45 5.75
CA PRO A 87 -11.03 -11.71 6.84
C PRO A 87 -9.83 -12.46 7.40
N LEU A 88 -8.85 -11.72 7.91
CA LEU A 88 -7.63 -12.30 8.49
C LEU A 88 -7.97 -13.30 9.60
N THR A 89 -7.64 -14.56 9.36
CA THR A 89 -7.93 -15.69 10.26
C THR A 89 -6.70 -16.56 10.48
N SER A 90 -6.65 -17.27 11.60
CA SER A 90 -5.64 -18.31 11.88
C SER A 90 -6.06 -19.69 11.36
N ASP A 91 -7.27 -19.82 10.81
CA ASP A 91 -7.80 -21.07 10.28
C ASP A 91 -7.40 -21.23 8.80
N SER A 92 -6.35 -22.01 8.57
CA SER A 92 -5.82 -22.30 7.23
C SER A 92 -6.83 -22.98 6.31
N GLY A 93 -7.78 -23.74 6.86
CA GLY A 93 -8.79 -24.44 6.07
C GLY A 93 -9.75 -23.50 5.33
N GLN A 94 -10.01 -22.31 5.90
CA GLN A 94 -10.90 -21.31 5.28
C GLN A 94 -10.30 -20.71 4.02
N LEU A 95 -8.97 -20.60 3.93
CA LEU A 95 -8.31 -20.10 2.72
C LEU A 95 -8.57 -21.04 1.54
N SER A 96 -8.39 -22.35 1.74
CA SER A 96 -8.63 -23.35 0.70
C SER A 96 -10.09 -23.36 0.24
N GLU A 97 -11.04 -23.27 1.17
CA GLU A 97 -12.47 -23.19 0.85
C GLU A 97 -12.83 -21.95 0.02
N VAL A 98 -12.27 -20.79 0.38
CA VAL A 98 -12.47 -19.54 -0.36
C VAL A 98 -11.83 -19.61 -1.74
N LEU A 99 -10.58 -20.09 -1.83
CA LEU A 99 -9.87 -20.25 -3.10
C LEU A 99 -10.61 -21.19 -4.06
N ASP A 100 -11.19 -22.28 -3.55
CA ASP A 100 -11.98 -23.21 -4.37
C ASP A 100 -13.20 -22.54 -5.00
N ASN A 101 -13.84 -21.60 -4.30
CA ASN A 101 -15.07 -20.93 -4.74
C ASN A 101 -14.83 -19.71 -5.64
N VAL A 102 -13.65 -19.08 -5.60
CA VAL A 102 -13.37 -17.97 -6.51
C VAL A 102 -13.09 -18.44 -7.93
N THR A 103 -13.48 -17.60 -8.88
CA THR A 103 -13.44 -17.89 -10.31
C THR A 103 -13.01 -16.64 -11.07
N ILE A 104 -12.33 -16.87 -12.20
CA ILE A 104 -11.84 -15.80 -13.08
C ILE A 104 -12.99 -14.94 -13.62
N ARG A 105 -12.65 -13.68 -13.88
CA ARG A 105 -13.49 -12.65 -14.48
C ARG A 105 -12.81 -12.08 -15.71
N GLY A 106 -13.56 -11.28 -16.46
CA GLY A 106 -12.99 -10.61 -17.63
C GLY A 106 -13.44 -9.15 -17.73
N ASN A 107 -12.50 -8.35 -18.18
CA ASN A 107 -12.59 -6.95 -18.57
C ASN A 107 -12.11 -6.80 -20.02
N LEU A 108 -11.98 -5.58 -20.53
CA LEU A 108 -11.68 -5.28 -21.94
C LEU A 108 -10.27 -4.75 -22.17
N ASP A 109 -9.74 -3.94 -21.26
CA ASP A 109 -8.38 -3.41 -21.34
C ASP A 109 -7.42 -4.16 -20.41
N VAL A 110 -6.13 -3.82 -20.47
CA VAL A 110 -5.07 -4.59 -19.80
C VAL A 110 -4.72 -4.08 -18.40
N PRO A 111 -4.54 -2.75 -18.15
CA PRO A 111 -4.22 -2.30 -16.79
C PRO A 111 -5.38 -2.56 -15.84
N GLU A 112 -5.12 -3.02 -14.61
CA GLU A 112 -6.19 -3.44 -13.69
C GLU A 112 -6.43 -2.42 -12.56
N ALA A 113 -7.49 -2.63 -11.78
CA ALA A 113 -7.86 -1.79 -10.63
C ALA A 113 -7.01 -2.07 -9.36
N THR A 114 -5.73 -2.40 -9.53
CA THR A 114 -4.80 -2.77 -8.45
C THR A 114 -4.77 -1.77 -7.30
N LEU A 115 -4.71 -0.46 -7.60
CA LEU A 115 -4.61 0.57 -6.56
C LEU A 115 -5.93 0.78 -5.79
N GLU A 116 -7.09 0.49 -6.37
CA GLU A 116 -8.38 0.49 -5.65
C GLU A 116 -8.43 -0.64 -4.63
N ALA A 117 -8.07 -1.84 -5.08
CA ALA A 117 -8.03 -3.03 -4.25
C ALA A 117 -7.06 -2.85 -3.07
N LEU A 118 -5.86 -2.32 -3.37
CA LEU A 118 -4.87 -2.02 -2.36
C LEU A 118 -5.40 -0.98 -1.37
N LEU A 119 -5.97 0.13 -1.84
CA LEU A 119 -6.52 1.17 -0.97
C LEU A 119 -7.60 0.61 -0.04
N GLN A 120 -8.61 -0.08 -0.57
CA GLN A 120 -9.70 -0.65 0.24
C GLN A 120 -9.18 -1.66 1.26
N SER A 121 -8.21 -2.51 0.88
CA SER A 121 -7.58 -3.45 1.83
C SER A 121 -6.79 -2.77 2.96
N VAL A 122 -6.40 -1.52 2.78
CA VAL A 122 -5.60 -0.74 3.74
C VAL A 122 -6.47 0.11 4.66
N VAL A 123 -7.58 0.65 4.16
CA VAL A 123 -8.46 1.56 4.93
C VAL A 123 -9.60 0.85 5.66
N CYS A 124 -10.04 -0.31 5.18
CA CYS A 124 -11.09 -1.12 5.81
C CYS A 124 -10.51 -2.03 6.91
N LEU A 125 -10.08 -1.42 8.01
CA LEU A 125 -9.33 -2.10 9.06
C LEU A 125 -10.10 -3.25 9.71
N ASP A 126 -11.38 -3.02 9.99
CA ASP A 126 -12.24 -3.96 10.72
C ASP A 126 -12.72 -5.10 9.81
N GLU A 127 -13.11 -4.79 8.58
CA GLU A 127 -13.58 -5.77 7.58
C GLU A 127 -12.46 -6.72 7.19
N VAL A 128 -11.24 -6.20 7.00
CA VAL A 128 -10.05 -7.01 6.70
C VAL A 128 -9.54 -7.74 7.96
N GLY A 129 -9.72 -7.16 9.14
CA GLY A 129 -9.32 -7.75 10.43
C GLY A 129 -7.87 -7.49 10.81
N TRP A 130 -7.32 -6.32 10.47
CA TRP A 130 -5.93 -5.98 10.81
C TRP A 130 -5.73 -5.89 12.32
N ARG A 131 -4.77 -6.65 12.86
CA ARG A 131 -4.45 -6.65 14.30
C ARG A 131 -3.48 -5.53 14.66
N ASN A 132 -3.63 -4.98 15.87
CA ASN A 132 -2.68 -4.03 16.44
C ASN A 132 -1.44 -4.76 16.95
N GLY A 133 -0.26 -4.14 16.83
CA GLY A 133 1.00 -4.70 17.31
C GLY A 133 1.50 -5.91 16.52
N SER A 134 1.04 -6.09 15.28
CA SER A 134 1.51 -7.12 14.35
C SER A 134 2.08 -6.49 13.09
N LEU A 135 3.03 -7.18 12.45
CA LEU A 135 3.47 -6.84 11.10
C LEU A 135 2.31 -7.02 10.11
N ARG A 136 1.97 -5.97 9.34
CA ARG A 136 0.87 -5.98 8.38
C ARG A 136 1.42 -5.95 6.95
N ILE A 137 1.19 -7.02 6.20
CA ILE A 137 1.68 -7.17 4.83
C ILE A 137 0.51 -7.42 3.89
N VAL A 138 0.39 -6.60 2.84
CA VAL A 138 -0.50 -6.85 1.71
C VAL A 138 0.32 -7.31 0.52
N MET A 139 0.10 -8.55 0.09
CA MET A 139 0.69 -9.06 -1.15
C MET A 139 -0.29 -8.90 -2.32
N VAL A 140 0.13 -8.16 -3.34
CA VAL A 140 -0.60 -7.96 -4.58
C VAL A 140 -0.02 -8.88 -5.64
N LEU A 141 -0.84 -9.79 -6.16
CA LEU A 141 -0.49 -10.71 -7.25
C LEU A 141 -1.16 -10.24 -8.54
N THR A 142 -0.39 -9.96 -9.59
CA THR A 142 -0.87 -9.50 -10.89
C THR A 142 0.18 -9.73 -11.98
N ASP A 143 -0.26 -9.86 -13.23
CA ASP A 143 0.57 -9.94 -14.42
C ASP A 143 0.45 -8.69 -15.31
N ALA A 144 -0.28 -7.67 -14.84
CA ALA A 144 -0.60 -6.46 -15.60
C ALA A 144 -0.26 -5.17 -14.85
N GLY A 145 -0.18 -4.07 -15.62
CA GLY A 145 -0.09 -2.71 -15.07
C GLY A 145 -1.31 -2.32 -14.24
N PHE A 146 -1.30 -1.11 -13.70
CA PHE A 146 -2.38 -0.60 -12.84
C PHE A 146 -2.93 0.73 -13.36
N LYS A 147 -4.18 1.02 -13.01
CA LYS A 147 -4.81 2.34 -13.22
C LYS A 147 -4.61 3.25 -12.02
N THR A 148 -4.49 4.55 -12.28
CA THR A 148 -4.30 5.61 -11.28
C THR A 148 -5.30 6.75 -11.49
N ALA A 149 -5.35 7.69 -10.55
CA ALA A 149 -6.22 8.86 -10.66
C ALA A 149 -6.12 9.54 -12.04
N LEU A 150 -7.27 9.98 -12.54
CA LEU A 150 -7.57 10.52 -13.87
C LEU A 150 -7.76 9.49 -14.99
N ASP A 151 -7.39 8.22 -14.81
CA ASP A 151 -7.69 7.19 -15.81
C ASP A 151 -9.20 6.95 -15.92
N GLY A 152 -9.94 7.04 -14.80
CA GLY A 152 -11.40 6.89 -14.75
C GLY A 152 -12.16 7.90 -15.61
N ARG A 153 -11.52 9.01 -16.01
CA ARG A 153 -12.06 9.98 -16.97
C ARG A 153 -12.45 9.33 -18.29
N ALA A 154 -11.74 8.28 -18.72
CA ALA A 154 -12.07 7.54 -19.94
C ALA A 154 -13.47 6.90 -19.87
N ALA A 155 -13.94 6.58 -18.66
CA ALA A 155 -15.26 6.03 -18.37
C ALA A 155 -16.23 7.06 -17.74
N ALA A 156 -15.94 8.36 -17.86
CA ALA A 156 -16.69 9.45 -17.25
C ALA A 156 -16.78 9.41 -15.70
N LEU A 157 -15.85 8.71 -15.04
CA LEU A 157 -15.69 8.71 -13.59
C LEU A 157 -14.81 9.90 -13.20
N VAL A 158 -15.45 11.00 -12.83
CA VAL A 158 -14.79 12.28 -12.53
C VAL A 158 -14.83 12.65 -11.04
N THR A 159 -15.55 11.87 -10.23
CA THR A 159 -15.59 12.02 -8.78
C THR A 159 -14.28 11.50 -8.21
N ARG A 160 -13.52 12.33 -7.50
CA ARG A 160 -12.28 11.91 -6.86
C ARG A 160 -12.53 10.77 -5.86
N ASN A 161 -11.62 9.79 -5.82
CA ASN A 161 -11.57 8.80 -4.75
C ASN A 161 -11.43 9.48 -3.38
N ASP A 162 -12.31 9.18 -2.43
CA ASP A 162 -12.33 9.85 -1.12
C ASP A 162 -11.29 9.30 -0.12
N GLY A 163 -10.68 8.15 -0.40
CA GLY A 163 -9.69 7.55 0.48
C GLY A 163 -10.27 6.83 1.70
N GLU A 164 -11.58 6.58 1.72
CA GLU A 164 -12.29 5.97 2.84
C GLU A 164 -12.72 4.52 2.55
N CYS A 165 -13.10 3.78 3.60
CA CYS A 165 -13.60 2.43 3.47
C CYS A 165 -15.04 2.40 2.94
N HIS A 166 -15.29 1.60 1.89
CA HIS A 166 -16.63 1.33 1.35
C HIS A 166 -16.83 -0.16 1.04
N LEU A 167 -16.27 -1.02 1.88
CA LEU A 167 -16.59 -2.45 1.85
C LEU A 167 -17.95 -2.68 2.49
N GLU A 168 -18.88 -3.23 1.72
CA GLU A 168 -20.22 -3.58 2.20
C GLU A 168 -20.38 -5.11 2.23
N PRO A 169 -21.01 -5.66 3.28
CA PRO A 169 -21.20 -7.10 3.40
C PRO A 169 -22.18 -7.63 2.36
N GLU A 170 -21.76 -8.67 1.65
CA GLU A 170 -22.54 -9.47 0.72
C GLU A 170 -22.59 -10.93 1.19
N GLU A 171 -23.32 -11.81 0.49
CA GLU A 171 -23.38 -13.24 0.84
C GLU A 171 -21.99 -13.90 0.67
N GLY A 172 -21.26 -14.04 1.78
CA GLY A 172 -19.99 -14.76 1.87
C GLY A 172 -18.72 -13.93 1.58
N PHE A 173 -18.83 -12.63 1.32
CA PHE A 173 -17.69 -11.73 1.10
C PHE A 173 -18.10 -10.26 1.34
N TYR A 174 -17.15 -9.33 1.33
CA TYR A 174 -17.41 -7.89 1.24
C TYR A 174 -17.13 -7.39 -0.17
N ASP A 175 -18.04 -6.59 -0.74
CA ASP A 175 -17.89 -5.98 -2.06
C ASP A 175 -17.60 -4.48 -1.90
N TYR A 176 -16.73 -3.95 -2.78
CA TYR A 176 -16.47 -2.51 -2.82
C TYR A 176 -17.58 -1.78 -3.59
N SER A 177 -18.58 -1.30 -2.85
CA SER A 177 -19.83 -0.75 -3.40
C SER A 177 -19.63 0.52 -4.23
N ARG A 178 -18.67 1.38 -3.86
CA ARG A 178 -18.37 2.65 -4.53
C ARG A 178 -17.42 2.58 -5.71
N GLY A 179 -16.92 1.39 -6.04
CA GLY A 179 -16.02 1.19 -7.19
C GLY A 179 -16.52 1.79 -8.53
N PRO A 180 -17.83 1.74 -8.85
CA PRO A 180 -18.39 2.36 -10.05
C PRO A 180 -18.65 3.87 -9.97
N GLU A 181 -18.49 4.51 -8.81
CA GLU A 181 -18.90 5.92 -8.59
C GLU A 181 -17.73 6.90 -8.59
N GLN A 182 -16.55 6.42 -8.18
CA GLN A 182 -15.35 7.22 -8.00
C GLN A 182 -14.29 6.87 -9.06
N ASP A 183 -13.39 7.82 -9.31
CA ASP A 183 -12.14 7.61 -10.05
C ASP A 183 -11.18 6.72 -9.25
N PHE A 184 -10.14 6.21 -9.89
CA PHE A 184 -9.07 5.48 -9.22
C PHE A 184 -8.33 6.38 -8.21
N PRO A 185 -7.73 5.82 -7.15
CA PRO A 185 -6.92 6.59 -6.23
C PRO A 185 -5.60 7.00 -6.87
N SER A 186 -5.07 8.13 -6.41
CA SER A 186 -3.69 8.54 -6.74
C SER A 186 -2.68 7.73 -5.93
N ILE A 187 -1.46 7.60 -6.46
CA ILE A 187 -0.33 6.95 -5.76
C ILE A 187 -0.10 7.58 -4.37
N TYR A 188 -0.23 8.90 -4.27
CA TYR A 188 -0.06 9.62 -3.00
C TYR A 188 -1.13 9.25 -1.96
N GLN A 189 -2.40 9.08 -2.36
CA GLN A 189 -3.46 8.65 -1.44
C GLN A 189 -3.19 7.25 -0.90
N VAL A 190 -2.76 6.33 -1.77
CA VAL A 190 -2.38 4.97 -1.37
C VAL A 190 -1.20 5.02 -0.37
N ARG A 191 -0.16 5.79 -0.69
CA ARG A 191 1.00 5.99 0.19
C ARG A 191 0.61 6.54 1.56
N GLU A 192 -0.23 7.56 1.59
CA GLU A 192 -0.68 8.19 2.84
C GLU A 192 -1.37 7.16 3.74
N LYS A 193 -2.30 6.37 3.18
CA LYS A 193 -3.03 5.35 3.93
C LYS A 193 -2.18 4.16 4.34
N LEU A 194 -1.17 3.78 3.55
CA LEU A 194 -0.18 2.76 3.94
C LEU A 194 0.65 3.21 5.16
N ILE A 195 1.07 4.48 5.18
CA ILE A 195 1.80 5.06 6.31
C ILE A 195 0.90 5.19 7.54
N GLU A 196 -0.30 5.74 7.37
CA GLU A 196 -1.27 5.95 8.45
C GLU A 196 -1.62 4.64 9.17
N ASN A 197 -1.82 3.56 8.40
CA ASN A 197 -2.25 2.26 8.93
C ASN A 197 -1.10 1.29 9.21
N ASP A 198 0.15 1.74 9.07
CA ASP A 198 1.36 0.93 9.21
C ASP A 198 1.35 -0.40 8.42
N ILE A 199 0.93 -0.33 7.16
CA ILE A 199 0.84 -1.48 6.25
C ILE A 199 1.97 -1.42 5.23
N ILE A 200 2.54 -2.58 4.92
CA ILE A 200 3.61 -2.76 3.95
C ILE A 200 3.07 -3.55 2.77
N THR A 201 3.33 -3.06 1.56
CA THR A 201 2.84 -3.67 0.32
C THR A 201 3.95 -4.42 -0.39
N ILE A 202 3.62 -5.58 -0.94
CA ILE A 202 4.53 -6.35 -1.77
C ILE A 202 3.83 -6.65 -3.08
N PHE A 203 4.35 -6.08 -4.16
CA PHE A 203 3.89 -6.36 -5.51
C PHE A 203 4.62 -7.59 -6.03
N ALA A 204 3.93 -8.73 -6.07
CA ALA A 204 4.37 -9.95 -6.70
C ALA A 204 3.89 -9.97 -8.15
N VAL A 205 4.77 -9.55 -9.07
CA VAL A 205 4.45 -9.26 -10.47
C VAL A 205 5.02 -10.33 -11.38
N ALA A 206 4.16 -10.93 -12.22
CA ALA A 206 4.56 -12.00 -13.11
C ALA A 206 5.64 -11.56 -14.12
N GLU A 207 6.53 -12.47 -14.50
CA GLU A 207 7.56 -12.23 -15.49
C GLU A 207 6.99 -12.36 -16.91
N ASP A 208 6.80 -11.27 -17.66
CA ASP A 208 6.47 -11.38 -19.10
C ASP A 208 7.60 -12.07 -19.90
N VAL A 209 7.52 -13.40 -20.00
CA VAL A 209 8.49 -14.26 -20.70
C VAL A 209 8.33 -14.15 -22.22
N VAL A 210 7.34 -13.40 -22.75
CA VAL A 210 7.06 -13.38 -24.20
C VAL A 210 8.25 -12.83 -25.02
N ARG A 211 9.26 -12.16 -24.42
CA ARG A 211 10.40 -11.60 -25.19
C ARG A 211 11.80 -11.61 -24.55
N ASN A 212 12.12 -12.47 -23.59
CA ASN A 212 13.45 -12.48 -22.93
C ASN A 212 13.88 -11.06 -22.43
N ARG A 213 12.93 -10.25 -21.97
CA ARG A 213 13.16 -8.93 -21.40
C ARG A 213 12.43 -8.87 -20.06
N ILE A 214 13.02 -8.18 -19.08
CA ILE A 214 12.33 -7.78 -17.84
C ILE A 214 10.96 -7.22 -18.25
N SER A 215 9.87 -7.75 -17.68
CA SER A 215 8.53 -7.28 -17.99
C SER A 215 8.44 -5.78 -17.76
N THR A 216 7.79 -5.07 -18.68
CA THR A 216 7.62 -3.61 -18.52
C THR A 216 6.89 -3.32 -17.22
N ASP A 217 5.98 -4.21 -16.81
CA ASP A 217 5.24 -4.10 -15.56
C ASP A 217 6.14 -4.19 -14.33
N ASN A 218 7.11 -5.11 -14.28
CA ASN A 218 8.09 -5.16 -13.18
C ASN A 218 8.86 -3.84 -13.02
N ILE A 219 9.15 -3.14 -14.11
CA ILE A 219 9.79 -1.81 -14.07
C ILE A 219 8.82 -0.78 -13.51
N VAL A 220 7.58 -0.76 -14.02
CA VAL A 220 6.54 0.18 -13.57
C VAL A 220 6.20 0.00 -12.10
N TYR A 221 6.10 -1.24 -11.60
CA TYR A 221 5.87 -1.49 -10.17
C TYR A 221 7.09 -1.14 -9.31
N ARG A 222 8.33 -1.23 -9.83
CA ARG A 222 9.52 -0.75 -9.10
C ARG A 222 9.48 0.77 -8.94
N GLU A 223 9.11 1.49 -9.99
CA GLU A 223 8.91 2.95 -9.92
C GLU A 223 7.75 3.30 -8.97
N LEU A 224 6.62 2.57 -9.03
CA LEU A 224 5.52 2.73 -8.07
C LEU A 224 5.98 2.51 -6.62
N ALA A 225 6.76 1.47 -6.36
CA ALA A 225 7.26 1.17 -5.04
C ALA A 225 8.22 2.26 -4.53
N GLU A 226 8.99 2.89 -5.41
CA GLU A 226 9.82 4.05 -5.06
C GLU A 226 8.97 5.28 -4.70
N GLU A 227 7.89 5.55 -5.43
CA GLU A 227 6.96 6.66 -5.17
C GLU A 227 6.17 6.47 -3.86
N ILE A 228 5.72 5.24 -3.60
CA ILE A 228 5.11 4.86 -2.31
C ILE A 228 6.14 4.98 -1.18
N GLY A 229 7.37 4.55 -1.44
CA GLY A 229 8.49 4.61 -0.52
C GLY A 229 9.12 3.23 -0.32
N ARG A 230 10.45 3.15 -0.46
CA ARG A 230 11.23 1.90 -0.40
C ARG A 230 11.13 1.12 0.91
N SER A 231 10.61 1.71 1.97
CA SER A 231 10.37 1.11 3.28
C SER A 231 8.92 0.62 3.46
N ARG A 232 8.04 0.94 2.51
CA ARG A 232 6.59 0.66 2.53
C ARG A 232 6.12 -0.22 1.38
N ALA A 233 6.85 -0.22 0.27
CA ALA A 233 6.52 -1.02 -0.90
C ALA A 233 7.75 -1.74 -1.43
N PHE A 234 7.56 -3.02 -1.75
CA PHE A 234 8.57 -3.88 -2.35
C PHE A 234 8.02 -4.55 -3.60
N VAL A 235 8.91 -4.96 -4.50
CA VAL A 235 8.55 -5.70 -5.71
C VAL A 235 9.29 -7.01 -5.72
N GLN A 236 8.55 -8.09 -5.89
CA GLN A 236 9.08 -9.42 -6.14
C GLN A 236 8.58 -9.92 -7.48
N THR A 237 9.47 -10.57 -8.22
CA THR A 237 9.09 -11.25 -9.45
C THR A 237 8.56 -12.63 -9.09
N ILE A 238 7.44 -13.01 -9.71
CA ILE A 238 6.81 -14.33 -9.54
C ILE A 238 6.72 -15.02 -10.91
N ALA A 239 6.71 -16.36 -10.92
CA ALA A 239 6.47 -17.12 -12.14
C ALA A 239 5.07 -16.82 -12.70
N ASN A 240 4.88 -17.00 -14.02
CA ASN A 240 3.62 -16.70 -14.72
C ASN A 240 2.46 -17.65 -14.42
N ASP A 241 2.75 -18.74 -13.73
CA ASP A 241 1.75 -19.64 -13.20
C ASP A 241 1.70 -19.52 -11.67
N SER A 242 2.40 -18.57 -11.06
CA SER A 242 2.53 -18.42 -9.62
C SER A 242 3.01 -19.69 -8.87
N ALA A 243 3.70 -20.62 -9.56
CA ALA A 243 4.14 -21.88 -8.95
C ALA A 243 5.18 -21.70 -7.83
N ASP A 244 5.87 -20.55 -7.79
CA ASP A 244 6.87 -20.18 -6.80
C ASP A 244 6.32 -19.30 -5.67
N ILE A 245 4.99 -19.13 -5.57
CA ILE A 245 4.31 -18.28 -4.56
C ILE A 245 4.78 -18.54 -3.12
N VAL A 246 5.02 -19.80 -2.76
CA VAL A 246 5.50 -20.18 -1.42
C VAL A 246 6.86 -19.54 -1.14
N SER A 247 7.78 -19.57 -2.10
CA SER A 247 9.09 -18.95 -1.94
C SER A 247 9.01 -17.43 -1.98
N VAL A 248 8.10 -16.87 -2.79
CA VAL A 248 7.82 -15.43 -2.84
C VAL A 248 7.30 -14.92 -1.50
N ILE A 249 6.47 -15.68 -0.78
CA ILE A 249 5.99 -15.33 0.58
C ILE A 249 7.14 -15.23 1.58
N ARG A 250 8.08 -16.18 1.56
CA ARG A 250 9.27 -16.08 2.41
C ARG A 250 10.13 -14.89 2.04
N MET A 251 10.43 -14.72 0.76
CA MET A 251 11.23 -13.59 0.28
C MET A 251 10.57 -12.25 0.61
N ALA A 252 9.25 -12.17 0.50
CA ALA A 252 8.41 -11.05 0.90
C ALA A 252 8.59 -10.70 2.38
N TYR A 253 8.43 -11.69 3.26
CA TYR A 253 8.64 -11.49 4.69
C TYR A 253 10.07 -11.02 4.99
N GLU A 254 11.08 -11.69 4.40
CA GLU A 254 12.48 -11.32 4.59
C GLU A 254 12.81 -9.93 4.06
N SER A 255 12.24 -9.50 2.93
CA SER A 255 12.40 -8.14 2.39
C SER A 255 11.92 -7.07 3.36
N VAL A 256 10.89 -7.37 4.13
CA VAL A 256 10.31 -6.45 5.10
C VAL A 256 11.09 -6.45 6.42
N THR A 257 11.57 -7.61 6.87
CA THR A 257 12.20 -7.71 8.20
C THR A 257 13.72 -7.54 8.19
N ARG A 258 14.40 -7.67 7.04
CA ARG A 258 15.87 -7.56 6.97
C ARG A 258 16.39 -6.14 7.08
N ASP A 259 15.64 -5.16 6.58
CA ASP A 259 16.09 -3.77 6.59
C ASP A 259 15.26 -2.98 7.62
N ILE A 260 15.92 -2.54 8.68
CA ILE A 260 15.32 -1.70 9.72
C ILE A 260 15.54 -0.24 9.33
N VAL A 261 14.53 0.39 8.76
CA VAL A 261 14.59 1.76 8.24
C VAL A 261 13.72 2.71 9.06
N VAL A 262 14.20 3.93 9.23
CA VAL A 262 13.42 5.03 9.81
C VAL A 262 12.82 5.88 8.69
N ASP A 263 11.49 6.02 8.69
CA ASP A 263 10.78 6.80 7.68
C ASP A 263 11.01 8.32 7.82
N SER A 264 10.88 9.01 6.70
CA SER A 264 10.94 10.47 6.65
C SER A 264 9.74 11.09 7.37
N VAL A 265 9.99 12.10 8.19
CA VAL A 265 8.96 12.89 8.87
C VAL A 265 8.97 14.31 8.31
N SER A 266 7.81 14.81 7.88
CA SER A 266 7.70 16.14 7.27
C SER A 266 8.25 17.22 8.20
N GLY A 267 9.11 18.10 7.65
CA GLY A 267 9.75 19.19 8.38
C GLY A 267 10.92 18.78 9.27
N LEU A 268 11.28 17.50 9.33
CA LEU A 268 12.42 16.99 10.09
C LEU A 268 13.44 16.33 9.16
N THR A 269 14.71 16.58 9.43
CA THR A 269 15.83 15.83 8.86
C THR A 269 16.28 14.80 9.88
N ILE A 270 16.25 13.52 9.49
CA ILE A 270 16.61 12.39 10.34
C ILE A 270 17.97 11.85 9.89
N GLY A 271 18.93 11.79 10.81
CA GLY A 271 20.24 11.19 10.60
C GLY A 271 20.40 9.93 11.45
N ILE A 272 20.94 8.86 10.86
CA ILE A 272 21.20 7.59 11.54
C ILE A 272 22.71 7.39 11.69
N ALA A 273 23.15 7.04 12.90
CA ALA A 273 24.52 6.66 13.19
C ALA A 273 24.56 5.25 13.81
N PRO A 274 25.23 4.27 13.17
CA PRO A 274 25.21 2.88 13.63
C PRO A 274 25.95 2.72 14.97
N VAL A 275 25.49 1.80 15.82
CA VAL A 275 26.11 1.49 17.13
C VAL A 275 26.44 0.00 17.28
N LEU A 276 25.44 -0.87 17.14
CA LEU A 276 25.58 -2.33 17.29
C LEU A 276 24.91 -3.04 16.11
N ASN A 277 25.65 -3.97 15.48
CA ASN A 277 25.14 -4.85 14.41
C ASN A 277 24.36 -4.12 13.30
N CYS A 278 24.68 -2.85 13.04
CA CYS A 278 23.99 -2.01 12.08
C CYS A 278 24.92 -1.68 10.92
N ASN A 279 24.76 -2.38 9.80
CA ASN A 279 25.34 -1.96 8.53
C ASN A 279 24.39 -0.96 7.89
N LEU A 280 24.84 0.26 7.61
CA LEU A 280 23.94 1.29 7.06
C LEU A 280 23.36 0.86 5.71
N THR A 281 22.07 1.15 5.51
CA THR A 281 21.41 1.05 4.20
C THR A 281 22.07 2.00 3.19
N SER A 282 21.87 1.76 1.89
CA SER A 282 22.46 2.57 0.82
C SER A 282 22.05 4.05 0.86
N ASP A 283 20.87 4.34 1.40
CA ASP A 283 20.36 5.69 1.64
C ASP A 283 20.70 6.24 3.04
N GLY A 284 21.39 5.46 3.88
CA GLY A 284 21.82 5.85 5.23
C GLY A 284 20.68 6.05 6.23
N ARG A 285 19.46 5.57 5.93
CA ARG A 285 18.27 5.77 6.77
C ARG A 285 17.98 4.63 7.75
N GLY A 286 18.84 3.62 7.80
CA GLY A 286 18.61 2.45 8.63
C GLY A 286 19.74 1.44 8.64
N CYS A 287 19.44 0.24 9.10
CA CYS A 287 20.34 -0.90 9.16
C CYS A 287 19.87 -1.97 8.18
N ALA A 288 20.76 -2.41 7.29
CA ALA A 288 20.50 -3.40 6.27
C ALA A 288 20.92 -4.81 6.68
N ASN A 289 20.26 -5.81 6.12
CA ASN A 289 20.60 -7.24 6.26
C ASN A 289 20.65 -7.75 7.72
N VAL A 290 19.72 -7.29 8.54
CA VAL A 290 19.52 -7.75 9.92
C VAL A 290 18.89 -9.15 9.89
N ALA A 291 19.51 -10.12 10.57
CA ALA A 291 18.92 -11.46 10.65
C ALA A 291 17.76 -11.49 11.66
N ILE A 292 16.88 -12.47 11.51
CA ILE A 292 15.81 -12.70 12.49
C ILE A 292 16.47 -13.02 13.84
N GLU A 293 15.92 -12.46 14.92
CA GLU A 293 16.44 -12.54 16.31
C GLU A 293 17.69 -11.70 16.61
N ASP A 294 18.30 -11.04 15.63
CA ASP A 294 19.44 -10.15 15.89
C ASP A 294 18.99 -8.85 16.59
N LEU A 295 19.77 -8.43 17.57
CA LEU A 295 19.63 -7.12 18.19
C LEU A 295 20.49 -6.10 17.46
N VAL A 296 19.87 -4.97 17.08
CA VAL A 296 20.51 -3.85 16.39
C VAL A 296 20.34 -2.57 17.20
N SER A 297 21.35 -1.71 17.20
CA SER A 297 21.30 -0.40 17.83
C SER A 297 21.89 0.66 16.92
N PHE A 298 21.26 1.83 16.88
CA PHE A 298 21.72 3.02 16.18
C PHE A 298 21.24 4.28 16.91
N ASN A 299 21.98 5.37 16.78
CA ASN A 299 21.60 6.68 17.27
C ASN A 299 20.80 7.42 16.20
N VAL A 300 19.72 8.09 16.62
CA VAL A 300 18.90 8.94 15.75
C VAL A 300 19.19 10.40 16.09
N THR A 301 19.62 11.17 15.09
CA THR A 301 19.74 12.63 15.16
C THR A 301 18.52 13.24 14.47
N VAL A 302 17.77 14.08 15.19
CA VAL A 302 16.63 14.81 14.63
C VAL A 302 17.00 16.27 14.51
N THR A 303 16.98 16.79 13.28
CA THR A 303 17.30 18.19 12.96
C THR A 303 16.08 18.86 12.36
N MET A 304 15.90 20.14 12.65
CA MET A 304 14.78 20.93 12.14
C MET A 304 15.30 22.32 11.76
N ASP A 305 15.00 22.76 10.54
CA ASP A 305 15.55 24.00 9.99
C ASP A 305 14.74 25.24 10.37
N GLN A 306 13.47 25.05 10.73
CA GLN A 306 12.56 26.13 11.12
C GLN A 306 12.07 25.95 12.54
N CYS A 307 12.03 27.06 13.28
CA CYS A 307 11.39 27.07 14.59
C CYS A 307 9.88 26.73 14.47
N LEU A 308 9.39 25.81 15.29
CA LEU A 308 7.96 25.56 15.45
C LEU A 308 7.36 26.64 16.36
N LYS A 309 6.15 27.09 16.02
CA LYS A 309 5.41 28.07 16.86
C LYS A 309 4.99 27.50 18.20
N ASP A 310 4.58 26.23 18.19
CA ASP A 310 4.02 25.54 19.35
C ASP A 310 4.73 24.20 19.55
N MET A 311 4.61 23.66 20.77
CA MET A 311 4.97 22.27 21.06
C MET A 311 4.19 21.33 20.15
N GLN A 312 4.87 20.35 19.56
CA GLN A 312 4.27 19.39 18.66
C GLN A 312 4.73 17.97 18.98
N THR A 313 3.78 17.05 18.96
CA THR A 313 4.07 15.62 18.93
C THR A 313 4.11 15.14 17.48
N ARG A 314 5.12 14.34 17.15
CA ARG A 314 5.30 13.68 15.86
C ARG A 314 5.59 12.21 16.08
N LEU A 315 5.15 11.36 15.17
CA LEU A 315 5.54 9.96 15.15
C LEU A 315 6.72 9.80 14.20
N LEU A 316 7.75 9.09 14.66
CA LEU A 316 8.85 8.61 13.86
C LEU A 316 8.56 7.15 13.48
N PRO A 317 8.16 6.86 12.24
CA PRO A 317 7.77 5.51 11.86
C PRO A 317 8.98 4.62 11.62
N LEU A 318 8.91 3.40 12.13
CA LEU A 318 9.80 2.29 11.82
C LEU A 318 8.92 1.21 11.20
N PRO A 319 8.75 1.19 9.87
CA PRO A 319 7.81 0.30 9.19
C PRO A 319 7.97 -1.15 9.65
N GLY A 320 6.87 -1.75 10.12
CA GLY A 320 6.85 -3.12 10.64
C GLY A 320 7.33 -3.30 12.09
N PHE A 321 7.89 -2.25 12.70
CA PHE A 321 8.32 -2.21 14.11
C PHE A 321 7.55 -1.17 14.94
N GLY A 322 6.60 -0.45 14.32
CA GLY A 322 5.75 0.55 14.96
C GLY A 322 6.33 1.96 14.90
N ASN A 323 6.01 2.80 15.88
CA ASN A 323 6.36 4.21 15.89
C ASN A 323 7.05 4.63 17.19
N VAL A 324 8.01 5.55 17.10
CA VAL A 324 8.57 6.26 18.25
C VAL A 324 7.93 7.64 18.34
N GLU A 325 7.34 7.97 19.49
CA GLU A 325 6.75 9.28 19.73
C GLU A 325 7.84 10.32 20.03
N LEU A 326 7.90 11.37 19.21
CA LEU A 326 8.81 12.50 19.37
C LEU A 326 8.02 13.71 19.87
N THR A 327 8.38 14.19 21.06
CA THR A 327 7.85 15.44 21.60
C THR A 327 8.84 16.57 21.32
N LEU A 328 8.48 17.46 20.40
CA LEU A 328 9.31 18.60 20.00
C LEU A 328 8.89 19.84 20.78
N VAL A 329 9.79 20.31 21.64
CA VAL A 329 9.61 21.56 22.40
C VAL A 329 10.55 22.61 21.82
N PRO A 330 10.06 23.50 20.93
CA PRO A 330 10.90 24.52 20.31
C PRO A 330 11.34 25.56 21.34
N ILE A 331 12.65 25.83 21.41
CA ILE A 331 13.20 26.93 22.21
C ILE A 331 13.76 27.95 21.23
N CYS A 332 12.89 28.86 20.79
CA CYS A 332 13.23 29.86 19.78
C CYS A 332 13.24 31.28 20.31
N GLU A 333 12.65 31.49 21.48
CA GLU A 333 12.66 32.77 22.16
C GLU A 333 13.67 32.75 23.30
N CYS A 334 14.27 33.91 23.54
CA CYS A 334 15.13 34.14 24.69
C CYS A 334 14.25 34.35 25.94
N ASN A 335 14.72 33.90 27.11
CA ASN A 335 14.01 34.14 28.38
C ASN A 335 13.70 35.63 28.63
N CYS A 336 14.56 36.54 28.17
CA CYS A 336 14.39 37.99 28.30
C CYS A 336 13.32 38.58 27.39
N SER A 337 12.84 37.86 26.36
CA SER A 337 11.77 38.33 25.48
C SER A 337 10.46 38.53 26.24
N SER A 338 10.22 37.72 27.27
CA SER A 338 9.08 37.85 28.19
C SER A 338 9.16 39.06 29.12
N GLN A 339 10.33 39.68 29.26
CA GLN A 339 10.59 40.82 30.15
C GLN A 339 10.52 42.17 29.41
N MET A 340 9.71 42.25 28.35
CA MET A 340 9.53 43.47 27.58
C MET A 340 9.01 44.61 28.46
N ILE A 341 9.73 45.74 28.46
CA ILE A 341 9.28 46.97 29.14
C ILE A 341 8.92 48.00 28.08
N SER A 342 7.63 48.23 27.89
CA SER A 342 7.12 49.23 26.94
C SER A 342 7.43 50.66 27.35
N ASN A 343 7.59 51.55 26.37
CA ASN A 343 7.86 52.99 26.56
C ASN A 343 9.07 53.26 27.47
N HIS A 344 10.14 52.46 27.33
CA HIS A 344 11.31 52.58 28.18
C HIS A 344 12.07 53.88 27.87
N THR A 345 12.58 54.56 28.90
CA THR A 345 13.28 55.86 28.75
C THR A 345 14.54 55.74 27.90
N SER A 346 15.28 54.63 28.04
CA SER A 346 16.43 54.30 27.16
C SER A 346 16.06 54.12 25.69
N CYS A 347 14.77 53.96 25.38
CA CYS A 347 14.21 53.78 24.04
C CYS A 347 13.37 54.98 23.61
N ASN A 348 13.76 56.20 24.02
CA ASN A 348 13.10 57.47 23.72
C ASN A 348 11.63 57.57 24.17
N GLY A 349 11.17 56.68 25.04
CA GLY A 349 9.79 56.66 25.55
C GLY A 349 8.73 56.22 24.53
N THR A 350 9.14 55.80 23.33
CA THR A 350 8.25 55.32 22.26
C THR A 350 8.51 53.85 21.90
N GLY A 351 9.72 53.34 22.14
CA GLY A 351 10.07 51.93 21.94
C GLY A 351 9.96 51.09 23.21
N SER A 352 10.02 49.77 23.03
CA SER A 352 10.07 48.77 24.11
C SER A 352 11.51 48.31 24.34
N LEU A 353 11.93 48.14 25.60
CA LEU A 353 13.22 47.51 25.91
C LEU A 353 13.03 45.99 25.99
N VAL A 354 13.70 45.25 25.11
CA VAL A 354 13.66 43.79 25.01
C VAL A 354 15.10 43.25 24.97
N CYS A 355 15.44 42.34 25.89
CA CYS A 355 16.78 41.72 25.95
C CYS A 355 17.97 42.70 25.94
N GLY A 356 17.78 43.91 26.51
CA GLY A 356 18.82 44.95 26.55
C GLY A 356 18.95 45.80 25.28
N ALA A 357 18.09 45.57 24.27
CA ALA A 357 18.00 46.38 23.06
C ALA A 357 16.62 47.04 22.95
N CYS A 358 16.54 48.15 22.21
CA CYS A 358 15.27 48.83 21.95
C CYS A 358 14.60 48.25 20.71
N ASP A 359 13.37 47.78 20.88
CA ASP A 359 12.45 47.40 19.83
C ASP A 359 11.52 48.58 19.53
N CYS A 360 11.61 49.12 18.30
CA CYS A 360 10.90 50.33 17.92
C CYS A 360 9.48 49.97 17.44
N SER A 361 8.48 50.70 17.92
CA SER A 361 7.14 50.66 17.32
C SER A 361 7.19 51.23 15.90
N GLU A 362 6.52 50.59 14.94
CA GLU A 362 6.32 51.10 13.57
C GLU A 362 5.69 52.49 13.53
#